data_AF-A0A026WFJ4-F1
#
_entry.id   AF-A0A026WFJ4-F1
#
_cell.length_a   1.000
_cell.length_b   1.000
_cell.length_c   1.000
_cell.angle_alpha   90.00
_cell.angle_beta   90.00
_cell.angle_gamma   90.00
#
_symmetry.space_group_name_H-M   'P 1'
#
loop_
_entity.id
_entity.type
_entity.pdbx_description
1 polymer ?
#
loop_
_entity_poly.entity_id
_entity_poly.type
_entity_poly.pdbx_seq_one_letter_code
_entity_poly.pdbx_strand_id
1 'polypeptide(L)' 'MPKVFSNEEYTDIHFVYGFCDGNARAAVREYQRRFPNRRVPDSSVFSNTHLQLRTS' A
#
# COMPACT_ATOMS: atom_id res chain seq x y z
N MET A 1 6.57 -12.30 4.54
CA MET A 1 7.12 -11.21 5.37
C MET A 1 6.40 -11.23 6.72
N PRO A 2 7.07 -10.97 7.85
CA PRO A 2 6.34 -10.70 9.09
C PRO A 2 5.33 -9.56 8.84
N LYS A 3 4.14 -9.63 9.45
CA LYS A 3 3.13 -8.57 9.29
C LYS A 3 3.65 -7.29 9.93
N VAL A 4 4.15 -6.38 9.10
CA VAL A 4 4.63 -5.04 9.52
C VAL A 4 3.46 -4.08 9.68
N PHE A 5 2.39 -4.30 8.91
CA PHE A 5 1.16 -3.51 8.92
C PHE A 5 -0.02 -4.37 9.39
N SER A 6 -1.07 -3.72 9.88
CA SER A 6 -2.34 -4.35 10.17
C SER A 6 -3.06 -4.80 8.88
N ASN A 7 -4.05 -5.68 8.99
CA ASN A 7 -4.85 -6.08 7.83
C ASN A 7 -5.62 -4.90 7.23
N GLU A 8 -6.09 -3.97 8.07
CA GLU A 8 -6.73 -2.73 7.64
C GLU A 8 -5.77 -1.91 6.77
N GLU A 9 -4.55 -1.67 7.26
CA GLU A 9 -3.53 -0.94 6.49
C GLU A 9 -3.14 -1.67 5.20
N TYR A 10 -3.01 -3.01 5.20
CA TYR A 10 -2.75 -3.75 3.96
C TYR A 10 -3.88 -3.61 2.93
N THR A 11 -5.13 -3.51 3.41
CA THR A 11 -6.29 -3.28 2.54
C THR A 11 -6.22 -1.89 1.91
N ASP A 12 -5.94 -0.87 2.70
CA ASP A 12 -5.79 0.51 2.22
C ASP A 12 -4.58 0.67 1.28
N ILE A 13 -3.46 0.01 1.59
CA ILE A 13 -2.26 -0.04 0.73
C ILE A 13 -2.61 -0.63 -0.63
N HIS A 14 -3.28 -1.80 -0.65
CA HIS A 14 -3.66 -2.45 -1.90
C HIS A 14 -4.65 -1.61 -2.70
N PHE A 15 -5.64 -1.02 -2.03
CA PHE A 15 -6.64 -0.16 -2.64
C PHE A 15 -6.00 1.07 -3.29
N VAL A 16 -5.15 1.79 -2.57
CA VAL A 16 -4.48 2.99 -3.10
C VAL A 16 -3.50 2.63 -4.23
N TYR A 17 -2.82 1.49 -4.15
CA TYR A 17 -1.98 1.02 -5.26
C TYR A 17 -2.78 0.80 -6.55
N GLY A 18 -3.94 0.15 -6.44
CA GLY A 18 -4.86 -0.05 -7.56
C GLY A 18 -5.44 1.26 -8.08
N PHE A 19 -5.83 2.18 -7.18
CA PHE A 19 -6.33 3.51 -7.54
C PHE A 19 -5.29 4.34 -8.33
N CYS A 20 -4.01 4.12 -8.08
CA CYS A 20 -2.91 4.78 -8.79
C CYS A 20 -2.40 3.98 -10.00
N ASP A 21 -3.23 3.09 -10.58
CA ASP A 21 -2.89 2.27 -11.75
C ASP A 21 -1.58 1.47 -11.59
N GLY A 22 -1.30 0.99 -10.37
CA GLY A 22 -0.07 0.25 -10.07
C GLY A 22 1.19 1.11 -9.96
N ASN A 23 1.07 2.44 -9.95
CA ASN A 23 2.21 3.33 -9.75
C ASN A 23 2.51 3.49 -8.24
N ALA A 24 3.52 2.76 -7.76
CA ALA A 24 3.88 2.76 -6.34
C ALA A 24 4.28 4.15 -5.80
N ARG A 25 4.96 4.99 -6.60
CA ARG A 25 5.36 6.34 -6.15
C ARG A 25 4.17 7.28 -6.02
N ALA A 26 3.22 7.18 -6.95
CA ALA A 26 1.95 7.92 -6.85
C ALA A 26 1.13 7.43 -5.65
N ALA A 27 1.09 6.11 -5.43
CA ALA A 27 0.38 5.50 -4.32
C ALA A 27 0.90 5.95 -2.96
N VAL A 28 2.21 6.10 -2.77
CA VAL A 28 2.79 6.65 -1.52
C VAL A 28 2.26 8.05 -1.23
N ARG A 29 2.30 8.96 -2.22
CA ARG A 29 1.81 10.33 -2.06
C ARG A 29 0.30 10.36 -1.77
N GLU A 30 -0.45 9.52 -2.47
CA GLU A 30 -1.89 9.45 -2.29
C GLU A 30 -2.28 8.84 -0.93
N TYR A 31 -1.53 7.84 -0.46
CA TYR A 31 -1.73 7.24 0.87
C TYR A 31 -1.48 8.26 1.98
N GLN A 32 -0.37 9.02 1.89
CA GLN A 32 -0.09 10.11 2.84
C GLN A 32 -1.20 11.17 2.84
N ARG A 33 -1.72 11.52 1.65
CA ARG A 33 -2.81 12.50 1.51
C ARG A 33 -4.12 12.02 2.16
N ARG A 34 -4.46 10.74 2.00
CA ARG A 34 -5.70 10.16 2.55
C ARG A 34 -5.62 9.87 4.05
N PHE A 35 -4.43 9.51 4.52
CA PHE A 35 -4.19 9.10 5.90
C PHE A 35 -3.06 9.93 6.55
N PRO A 36 -3.27 11.25 6.76
CA PRO A 36 -2.20 12.17 7.17
C PRO A 36 -1.58 11.84 8.54
N ASN A 37 -2.33 11.13 9.40
CA ASN A 37 -1.88 10.75 10.75
C ASN A 37 -1.37 9.30 10.85
N ARG A 38 -1.30 8.55 9.73
CA ARG A 38 -0.76 7.18 9.71
C ARG A 38 0.69 7.18 9.25
N ARG A 39 1.43 6.12 9.62
CA ARG A 39 2.74 5.86 9.04
C ARG A 39 2.61 5.66 7.53
N VAL A 40 3.47 6.31 6.77
CA VAL A 40 3.52 6.13 5.30
C VAL A 40 4.40 4.92 4.96
N PRO A 41 3.88 3.91 4.24
CA PRO A 41 4.67 2.77 3.78
C PRO A 41 5.64 3.16 2.66
N ASP A 42 6.74 2.44 2.54
CA ASP A 42 7.63 2.57 1.38
C ASP A 42 6.93 2.09 0.10
N SER A 43 7.33 2.64 -1.04
CA SER A 43 6.77 2.26 -2.35
C SER A 43 6.83 0.74 -2.63
N SER A 44 7.85 0.05 -2.13
CA SER A 44 7.98 -1.40 -2.28
C SER A 44 6.88 -2.17 -1.56
N VAL A 45 6.34 -1.64 -0.45
CA VAL A 45 5.24 -2.28 0.29
C VAL A 45 4.00 -2.36 -0.58
N PHE A 46 3.66 -1.31 -1.32
CA PHE A 46 2.50 -1.29 -2.22
C PHE A 46 2.58 -2.39 -3.29
N SER A 47 3.70 -2.45 -4.01
CA SER A 47 3.92 -3.46 -5.04
C SER A 47 3.97 -4.88 -4.45
N ASN A 48 4.65 -5.07 -3.32
CA ASN A 48 4.76 -6.38 -2.68
C ASN A 48 3.43 -6.88 -2.14
N THR A 49 2.61 -6.02 -1.54
CA THR A 49 1.26 -6.38 -1.09
C THR A 49 0.40 -6.84 -2.26
N HIS A 50 0.43 -6.13 -3.39
CA HIS A 50 -0.29 -6.57 -4.59
C HIS A 50 0.22 -7.91 -5.11
N LEU A 51 1.54 -8.08 -5.25
CA LEU A 51 2.13 -9.33 -5.74
C LEU A 51 1.77 -10.51 -4.84
N GLN A 52 1.90 -10.34 -3.52
CA GLN A 52 1.57 -11.38 -2.55
C GLN A 52 0.11 -11.82 -2.68
N LEU A 53 -0.83 -10.88 -2.81
CA LEU A 53 -2.25 -11.21 -2.98
C LEU A 53 -2.54 -11.91 -4.31
N ARG A 54 -1.78 -11.59 -5.36
CA ARG A 54 -1.96 -12.17 -6.70
C ARG A 54 -1.39 -13.59 -6.83
N THR A 55 -0.43 -13.95 -5.98
CA THR A 55 0.24 -15.27 -5.97
C THR A 55 -0.18 -16.15 -4.81
N SER A 56 -1.07 -15.68 -3.93
CA SER A 56 -1.58 -16.41 -2.77
C SER A 56 -2.72 -17.35 -3.11
#